data_AF-A0AAP4X1G0-F1
#
_entry.id   AF-A0AAP4X1G0-F1
#
_cell.length_a   1.000
_cell.length_b   1.000
_cell.length_c   1.000
_cell.angle_alpha   90.00
_cell.angle_beta   90.00
_cell.angle_gamma   90.00
#
_symmetry.space_group_name_H-M   'P 1'
#
loop_
_entity.id
_entity.type
_entity.pdbx_description
1 polymer ?
#
loop_
_entity_poly.entity_id
_entity_poly.type
_entity_poly.pdbx_seq_one_letter_code
_entity_poly.pdbx_strand_id
1 'polypeptide(L)'
;MFKTIINATFICCISFSSMAAEKEVLGQTEMMSVSQNGVVFEARMDTGAVNSSLHALDINVEGGSAKKMKDNIGKNVSFTTFNEKGEQEKITAEIVGVSTVSNSQGTETRYAVKLPITFGESTRKVKVNLKNRTTMDYKLLIGRNWLKSRYVVDVSEKKFIGPTAGISIVESGLIFDTRIDTGAVENSLHAVNLRIKDEDKTNMDNNVGKDVTFTTMNEKNETVDVTARIHSTSLIRNAQGSEIRYMVTLTIGEPGEEFKVDVNLRDRSKMTYKLLIGRNWLQGHYIVDVNM
;
A
#
# COMPACT_ATOMS: atom_id res chain seq x y z
N MET A 1 66.67 -40.38 -9.36
CA MET A 1 65.31 -40.23 -9.90
C MET A 1 64.50 -39.42 -8.88
N PHE A 2 64.36 -38.11 -9.11
CA PHE A 2 63.64 -37.20 -8.23
C PHE A 2 62.13 -37.35 -8.44
N LYS A 3 61.35 -37.58 -7.37
CA LYS A 3 59.89 -37.46 -7.39
C LYS A 3 59.49 -36.21 -6.61
N THR A 4 58.98 -35.24 -7.34
CA THR A 4 58.45 -33.95 -6.86
C THR A 4 57.15 -34.17 -6.10
N ILE A 5 57.06 -33.67 -4.87
CA ILE A 5 55.82 -33.63 -4.07
C ILE A 5 55.12 -32.30 -4.39
N ILE A 6 53.93 -32.38 -5.00
CA ILE A 6 53.07 -31.21 -5.24
C ILE A 6 52.17 -31.06 -4.01
N ASN A 7 52.39 -29.98 -3.24
CA ASN A 7 51.45 -29.53 -2.21
C ASN A 7 50.28 -28.82 -2.90
N ALA A 8 49.10 -29.46 -2.89
CA ALA A 8 47.85 -28.84 -3.30
C ALA A 8 47.24 -28.09 -2.10
N THR A 9 47.50 -26.79 -2.01
CA THR A 9 46.81 -25.90 -1.07
C THR A 9 45.38 -25.69 -1.57
N PHE A 10 44.42 -26.33 -0.89
CA PHE A 10 42.99 -26.16 -1.15
C PHE A 10 42.56 -24.78 -0.61
N ILE A 11 42.51 -23.77 -1.48
CA ILE A 11 41.94 -22.46 -1.14
C ILE A 11 40.43 -22.64 -1.08
N CYS A 12 39.90 -22.75 0.14
CA CYS A 12 38.47 -22.72 0.41
C CYS A 12 37.98 -21.28 0.20
N CYS A 13 37.47 -20.98 -1.00
CA CYS A 13 36.75 -19.74 -1.27
C CYS A 13 35.40 -19.80 -0.54
N ILE A 14 35.35 -19.25 0.67
CA ILE A 14 34.08 -19.03 1.38
C ILE A 14 33.37 -17.89 0.65
N SER A 15 32.39 -18.25 -0.17
CA SER A 15 31.47 -17.30 -0.78
C SER A 15 30.61 -16.70 0.33
N PHE A 16 30.96 -15.50 0.79
CA PHE A 16 30.06 -14.69 1.62
C PHE A 16 28.91 -14.23 0.73
N SER A 17 27.80 -14.97 0.74
CA SER A 17 26.53 -14.48 0.23
C SER A 17 26.17 -13.22 1.04
N SER A 18 26.28 -12.05 0.41
CA SER A 18 25.77 -10.82 1.02
C SER A 18 24.27 -11.01 1.18
N MET A 19 23.78 -11.08 2.42
CA MET A 19 22.35 -10.99 2.66
C MET A 19 21.94 -9.58 2.23
N ALA A 20 21.28 -9.48 1.07
CA ALA A 20 20.62 -8.25 0.68
C ALA A 20 19.56 -7.98 1.75
N ALA A 21 19.75 -6.95 2.56
CA ALA A 21 18.73 -6.51 3.49
C ALA A 21 17.49 -6.14 2.68
N GLU A 22 16.42 -6.90 2.85
CA GLU A 22 15.14 -6.63 2.22
C GLU A 22 14.68 -5.24 2.66
N LYS A 23 14.31 -4.40 1.69
CA LYS A 23 13.83 -3.05 1.97
C LYS A 23 12.34 -3.13 2.25
N GLU A 24 11.92 -2.49 3.32
CA GLU A 24 10.52 -2.35 3.67
C GLU A 24 9.84 -1.39 2.69
N VAL A 25 8.59 -1.66 2.33
CA VAL A 25 7.82 -0.83 1.41
C VAL A 25 6.94 0.12 2.22
N LEU A 26 6.99 1.40 1.91
CA LEU A 26 6.12 2.43 2.48
C LEU A 26 5.16 2.91 1.40
N GLY A 27 3.93 3.23 1.80
CA GLY A 27 3.00 3.96 0.96
C GLY A 27 3.45 5.40 0.69
N GLN A 28 2.62 6.09 -0.09
CA GLN A 28 2.82 7.51 -0.38
C GLN A 28 2.77 8.38 0.89
N THR A 29 1.91 8.00 1.83
CA THR A 29 1.70 8.61 3.14
C THR A 29 1.71 7.53 4.22
N GLU A 30 2.23 7.85 5.40
CA GLU A 30 2.32 6.93 6.54
C GLU A 30 2.12 7.67 7.86
N MET A 31 1.63 6.99 8.89
CA MET A 31 1.50 7.57 10.22
C MET A 31 2.83 7.53 10.97
N MET A 32 3.40 8.69 11.30
CA MET A 32 4.70 8.81 11.97
C MET A 32 4.68 9.82 13.11
N SER A 33 5.54 9.64 14.12
CA SER A 33 5.70 10.60 15.21
C SER A 33 7.12 11.17 15.26
N VAL A 34 7.27 12.38 15.81
CA VAL A 34 8.58 13.08 15.95
C VAL A 34 9.11 13.14 17.39
N SER A 35 8.39 12.50 18.32
CA SER A 35 8.79 12.33 19.71
C SER A 35 8.19 11.03 20.27
N GLN A 36 8.79 10.46 21.33
CA GLN A 36 8.22 9.29 22.00
C GLN A 36 6.96 9.71 22.75
N ASN A 37 5.82 9.10 22.41
CA ASN A 37 4.47 9.50 22.86
C ASN A 37 4.02 10.90 22.38
N GLY A 38 4.63 11.39 21.29
CA GLY A 38 4.28 12.66 20.67
C GLY A 38 3.04 12.64 19.83
N VAL A 39 2.78 13.79 19.22
CA VAL A 39 1.76 13.93 18.18
C VAL A 39 2.10 13.01 17.01
N VAL A 40 1.08 12.33 16.48
CA VAL A 40 1.20 11.49 15.28
C VAL A 40 0.76 12.29 14.07
N PHE A 41 1.57 12.28 13.03
CA PHE A 41 1.39 13.03 11.80
C PHE A 41 1.08 12.09 10.65
N GLU A 42 0.23 12.54 9.73
CA GLU A 42 0.17 11.95 8.40
C GLU A 42 1.39 12.43 7.60
N ALA A 43 2.43 11.60 7.54
CA ALA A 43 3.71 11.93 6.94
C ALA A 43 3.74 11.58 5.45
N ARG A 44 4.08 12.55 4.60
CA ARG A 44 4.26 12.31 3.16
C ARG A 44 5.71 11.91 2.84
N MET A 45 5.88 10.80 2.12
CA MET A 45 7.19 10.34 1.66
C MET A 45 7.70 11.17 0.47
N ASP A 46 8.58 12.14 0.74
CA ASP A 46 9.12 13.06 -0.27
C ASP A 46 10.51 12.58 -0.74
N THR A 47 10.50 11.70 -1.75
CA THR A 47 11.74 11.19 -2.36
C THR A 47 12.53 12.28 -3.09
N GLY A 48 11.93 13.43 -3.39
CA GLY A 48 12.59 14.60 -3.98
C GLY A 48 13.42 15.39 -2.97
N ALA A 49 13.06 15.38 -1.70
CA ALA A 49 13.75 16.09 -0.63
C ALA A 49 14.98 15.33 -0.08
N VAL A 50 16.09 16.04 0.13
CA VAL A 50 17.26 15.49 0.84
C VAL A 50 16.96 15.31 2.34
N ASN A 51 16.39 16.34 2.96
CA ASN A 51 16.08 16.36 4.39
C ASN A 51 14.57 16.33 4.61
N SER A 52 14.16 15.62 5.64
CA SER A 52 12.80 15.69 6.18
C SER A 52 12.46 17.11 6.66
N SER A 53 11.17 17.46 6.70
CA SER A 53 10.70 18.78 7.13
C SER A 53 9.47 18.66 8.02
N LEU A 54 9.40 19.47 9.07
CA LEU A 54 8.31 19.45 10.05
C LEU A 54 7.69 20.83 10.19
N HIS A 55 6.38 20.86 10.42
CA HIS A 55 5.66 22.07 10.78
C HIS A 55 6.20 22.66 12.08
N ALA A 56 6.50 23.96 12.09
CA ALA A 56 6.92 24.66 13.29
C ALA A 56 6.42 26.11 13.31
N LEU A 57 5.89 26.52 14.45
CA LEU A 57 5.52 27.88 14.83
C LEU A 57 6.27 28.29 16.09
N ASP A 58 6.21 29.58 16.43
CA ASP A 58 6.77 30.15 17.66
C ASP A 58 8.23 29.74 17.91
N ILE A 59 9.02 29.71 16.83
CA ILE A 59 10.41 29.28 16.85
C ILE A 59 11.23 30.28 17.67
N ASN A 60 11.68 29.85 18.85
CA ASN A 60 12.43 30.66 19.78
C ASN A 60 13.80 30.02 20.09
N VAL A 61 14.87 30.72 19.74
CA VAL A 61 16.25 30.29 19.99
C VAL A 61 16.65 30.67 21.41
N GLU A 62 17.12 29.70 22.19
CA GLU A 62 17.58 29.91 23.57
C GLU A 62 18.77 30.90 23.60
N GLY A 63 18.72 31.88 24.50
CA GLY A 63 19.72 32.96 24.56
C GLY A 63 19.61 33.99 23.44
N GLY A 64 18.52 33.99 22.66
CA GLY A 64 18.24 34.95 21.60
C GLY A 64 18.83 34.57 20.24
N SER A 65 18.16 35.01 19.17
CA SER A 65 18.59 34.76 17.80
C SER A 65 19.69 35.72 17.38
N ALA A 66 20.81 35.17 16.89
CA ALA A 66 21.85 35.94 16.21
C ALA A 66 21.34 36.56 14.89
N LYS A 67 22.05 37.59 14.41
CA LYS A 67 21.74 38.31 13.16
C LYS A 67 21.77 37.40 11.93
N LYS A 68 22.67 36.41 11.90
CA LYS A 68 22.69 35.38 10.85
C LYS A 68 22.26 34.05 11.48
N MET A 69 21.30 33.36 10.87
CA MET A 69 20.78 32.09 11.40
C MET A 69 21.87 31.03 11.61
N LYS A 70 22.89 31.00 10.75
CA LYS A 70 24.02 30.05 10.86
C LYS A 70 24.82 30.21 12.16
N ASP A 71 24.80 31.40 12.76
CA ASP A 71 25.53 31.68 14.01
C ASP A 71 24.75 31.15 15.24
N ASN A 72 23.53 30.62 15.03
CA ASN A 72 22.75 29.94 16.08
C ASN A 72 22.96 28.41 16.09
N ILE A 73 23.80 27.85 15.20
CA ILE A 73 24.11 26.41 15.22
C ILE A 73 24.75 26.05 16.57
N GLY A 74 24.28 24.96 17.18
CA GLY A 74 24.67 24.50 18.52
C GLY A 74 23.80 25.06 19.65
N LYS A 75 22.95 26.06 19.39
CA LYS A 75 21.94 26.52 20.37
C LYS A 75 20.71 25.61 20.35
N ASN A 76 19.99 25.56 21.46
CA ASN A 76 18.65 24.98 21.48
C ASN A 76 17.63 25.94 20.86
N VAL A 77 16.61 25.35 20.25
CA VAL A 77 15.43 26.05 19.76
C VAL A 77 14.19 25.35 20.28
N SER A 78 13.26 26.13 20.82
CA SER A 78 11.91 25.67 21.18
C SER A 78 10.91 26.10 20.11
N PHE A 79 9.98 25.23 19.73
CA PHE A 79 8.94 25.53 18.74
C PHE A 79 7.67 24.73 19.03
N THR A 80 6.54 25.25 18.57
CA THR A 80 5.24 24.57 18.61
C THR A 80 5.00 23.87 17.28
N THR A 81 4.52 22.63 17.30
CA THR A 81 4.07 21.90 16.11
C THR A 81 2.67 21.34 16.35
N PHE A 82 1.96 21.04 15.26
CA PHE A 82 0.67 20.37 15.32
C PHE A 82 0.43 19.51 14.07
N ASN A 83 -0.36 18.44 14.23
CA ASN A 83 -0.74 17.55 13.12
C ASN A 83 -1.98 18.04 12.36
N GLU A 84 -2.38 17.26 11.36
CA GLU A 84 -3.54 17.50 10.51
C GLU A 84 -4.86 17.63 11.30
N LYS A 85 -4.93 17.06 12.52
CA LYS A 85 -6.09 17.14 13.43
C LYS A 85 -6.03 18.32 14.40
N GLY A 86 -4.95 19.10 14.40
CA GLY A 86 -4.73 20.21 15.34
C GLY A 86 -4.21 19.80 16.71
N GLU A 87 -3.82 18.54 16.91
CA GLU A 87 -3.14 18.10 18.13
C GLU A 87 -1.75 18.72 18.15
N GLN A 88 -1.39 19.37 19.27
CA GLN A 88 -0.18 20.18 19.37
C GLN A 88 0.82 19.64 20.39
N GLU A 89 2.10 19.83 20.10
CA GLU A 89 3.19 19.62 21.06
C GLU A 89 4.25 20.72 20.95
N LYS A 90 4.94 20.98 22.06
CA LYS A 90 6.09 21.89 22.10
C LYS A 90 7.37 21.07 22.17
N ILE A 91 8.27 21.32 21.24
CA ILE A 91 9.54 20.57 21.12
C ILE A 91 10.69 21.53 21.37
N THR A 92 11.72 21.04 22.09
CA THR A 92 13.02 21.70 22.20
C THR A 92 14.10 20.80 21.61
N ALA A 93 14.90 21.33 20.69
CA ALA A 93 15.96 20.58 20.02
C ALA A 93 17.15 21.47 19.66
N GLU A 94 18.33 20.86 19.50
CA GLU A 94 19.54 21.57 19.08
C GLU A 94 19.51 21.91 17.58
N ILE A 95 19.86 23.15 17.23
CA ILE A 95 20.06 23.58 15.86
C ILE A 95 21.36 22.98 15.32
N VAL A 96 21.25 22.08 14.35
CA VAL A 96 22.40 21.39 13.73
C VAL A 96 22.72 21.90 12.32
N GLY A 97 22.02 22.94 11.88
CA GLY A 97 22.28 23.55 10.59
C GLY A 97 21.20 24.52 10.16
N VAL A 98 21.41 25.06 8.97
CA VAL A 98 20.49 25.96 8.29
C VAL A 98 20.40 25.52 6.84
N SER A 99 19.19 25.46 6.30
CA SER A 99 18.96 25.16 4.89
C SER A 99 18.27 26.32 4.21
N THR A 100 18.82 26.78 3.10
CA THR A 100 18.17 27.74 2.23
C THR A 100 17.48 26.98 1.10
N VAL A 101 16.16 27.13 1.01
CA VAL A 101 15.33 26.49 -0.01
C VAL A 101 14.81 27.60 -0.92
N SER A 102 15.14 27.49 -2.21
CA SER A 102 14.64 28.40 -3.25
C SER A 102 13.57 27.69 -4.07
N ASN A 103 12.42 28.32 -4.23
CA ASN A 103 11.35 27.88 -5.12
C ASN A 103 10.83 29.07 -5.94
N SER A 104 9.81 28.84 -6.77
CA SER A 104 9.18 29.88 -7.59
C SER A 104 8.57 31.04 -6.80
N GLN A 105 8.38 30.89 -5.48
CA GLN A 105 7.82 31.91 -4.59
C GLN A 105 8.89 32.67 -3.77
N GLY A 106 10.17 32.35 -3.96
CA GLY A 106 11.28 33.04 -3.31
C GLY A 106 12.25 32.11 -2.61
N THR A 107 13.08 32.71 -1.76
CA THR A 107 14.11 32.00 -0.99
C THR A 107 13.78 32.05 0.49
N GLU A 108 13.63 30.87 1.09
CA GLU A 108 13.32 30.72 2.51
C GLU A 108 14.49 30.03 3.21
N THR A 109 14.95 30.60 4.33
CA THR A 109 16.01 30.01 5.14
C THR A 109 15.42 29.42 6.40
N ARG A 110 15.72 28.14 6.68
CA ARG A 110 15.09 27.35 7.74
C ARG A 110 16.16 26.79 8.68
N TYR A 111 15.86 26.77 9.98
CA TYR A 111 16.66 25.99 10.92
C TYR A 111 16.48 24.50 10.66
N ALA A 112 17.55 23.75 10.84
CA ALA A 112 17.53 22.31 10.82
C ALA A 112 17.92 21.77 12.19
N VAL A 113 17.09 20.91 12.76
CA VAL A 113 17.27 20.28 14.08
C VAL A 113 17.43 18.77 13.93
N LYS A 114 17.95 18.08 14.95
CA LYS A 114 17.91 16.60 15.00
C LYS A 114 16.69 16.15 15.78
N LEU A 115 15.78 15.45 15.13
CA LEU A 115 14.59 14.86 15.77
C LEU A 115 14.55 13.35 15.53
N PRO A 116 14.11 12.56 16.53
CA PRO A 116 13.71 11.19 16.27
C PRO A 116 12.43 11.20 15.42
N ILE A 117 12.38 10.37 14.38
CA ILE A 117 11.14 10.08 13.65
C ILE A 117 10.89 8.59 13.80
N THR A 118 9.68 8.23 14.24
CA THR A 118 9.24 6.86 14.51
C THR A 118 8.18 6.42 13.52
N PHE A 119 8.35 5.20 12.99
CA PHE A 119 7.38 4.48 12.16
C PHE A 119 7.37 3.02 12.60
N GLY A 120 6.20 2.51 13.02
CA GLY A 120 6.11 1.20 13.68
C GLY A 120 7.08 1.10 14.86
N GLU A 121 7.95 0.09 14.83
CA GLU A 121 9.01 -0.12 15.83
C GLU A 121 10.34 0.59 15.49
N SER A 122 10.43 1.24 14.34
CA SER A 122 11.65 1.86 13.81
C SER A 122 11.72 3.34 14.19
N THR A 123 12.65 3.70 15.09
CA THR A 123 12.95 5.10 15.42
C THR A 123 14.31 5.51 14.86
N ARG A 124 14.36 6.65 14.15
CA ARG A 124 15.63 7.20 13.64
C ARG A 124 15.75 8.70 13.86
N LYS A 125 16.88 9.11 14.44
CA LYS A 125 17.24 10.52 14.56
C LYS A 125 17.79 11.04 13.24
N VAL A 126 17.09 11.99 12.63
CA VAL A 126 17.48 12.60 11.35
C VAL A 126 17.45 14.12 11.44
N LYS A 127 18.07 14.78 10.45
CA LYS A 127 17.99 16.23 10.30
C LYS A 127 16.61 16.60 9.75
N VAL A 128 15.92 17.51 10.43
CA VAL A 128 14.57 17.97 10.09
C VAL A 128 14.58 19.48 9.96
N ASN A 129 14.12 19.99 8.82
CA ASN A 129 13.96 21.43 8.61
C ASN A 129 12.65 21.91 9.25
N LEU A 130 12.72 23.01 10.01
CA LEU A 130 11.55 23.65 10.61
C LEU A 130 10.93 24.63 9.62
N LYS A 131 9.63 24.47 9.35
CA LYS A 131 8.90 25.31 8.40
C LYS A 131 7.49 25.65 8.90
N ASN A 132 7.03 26.88 8.67
CA ASN A 132 5.60 27.14 8.75
C ASN A 132 4.86 26.45 7.56
N ARG A 133 3.99 25.49 7.90
CA ARG A 133 3.21 24.64 6.99
C ARG A 133 1.73 24.71 7.32
N THR A 134 1.27 25.77 7.98
CA THR A 134 -0.14 25.92 8.40
C THR A 134 -1.10 25.73 7.22
N THR A 135 -0.76 26.27 6.05
CA THR A 135 -1.58 26.20 4.83
C THR A 135 -1.32 24.98 3.94
N MET A 136 -0.43 24.07 4.33
CA MET A 136 -0.06 22.90 3.53
C MET A 136 -0.76 21.65 4.04
N ASP A 137 -1.10 20.72 3.15
CA ASP A 137 -1.82 19.49 3.51
C ASP A 137 -1.05 18.67 4.56
N TYR A 138 0.20 18.32 4.26
CA TYR A 138 1.04 17.52 5.16
C TYR A 138 1.91 18.37 6.06
N LYS A 139 1.85 18.13 7.37
CA LYS A 139 2.67 18.84 8.38
C LYS A 139 4.06 18.21 8.54
N LEU A 140 4.21 16.93 8.19
CA LEU A 140 5.48 16.21 8.19
C LEU A 140 5.82 15.68 6.78
N LEU A 141 7.02 15.99 6.29
CA LEU A 141 7.60 15.41 5.08
C LEU A 141 8.81 14.56 5.43
N ILE A 142 8.88 13.36 4.85
CA ILE A 142 9.97 12.40 5.09
C ILE A 142 10.88 12.37 3.87
N GLY A 143 12.10 12.89 4.05
CA GLY A 143 13.09 13.00 2.99
C GLY A 143 13.99 11.77 2.87
N ARG A 144 14.87 11.79 1.86
CA ARG A 144 15.84 10.71 1.61
C ARG A 144 16.78 10.43 2.80
N ASN A 145 17.04 11.40 3.67
CA ASN A 145 17.85 11.19 4.86
C ASN A 145 17.24 10.15 5.84
N TRP A 146 15.91 10.01 5.83
CA TRP A 146 15.20 8.98 6.57
C TRP A 146 14.90 7.76 5.67
N LEU A 147 14.56 7.92 4.39
CA LEU A 147 14.19 6.77 3.53
C LEU A 147 15.37 5.88 3.09
N LYS A 148 16.52 6.51 2.77
CA LYS A 148 17.60 5.87 2.01
C LYS A 148 18.12 4.59 2.69
N SER A 149 18.38 3.57 1.86
CA SER A 149 18.95 2.26 2.21
C SER A 149 18.00 1.27 2.89
N ARG A 150 16.85 1.70 3.41
CA ARG A 150 15.93 0.84 4.17
C ARG A 150 14.55 0.71 3.55
N TYR A 151 14.10 1.76 2.86
CA TYR A 151 12.73 1.83 2.37
C TYR A 151 12.68 1.97 0.85
N VAL A 152 11.62 1.43 0.27
CA VAL A 152 11.11 1.75 -1.07
C VAL A 152 9.76 2.43 -0.89
N VAL A 153 9.53 3.54 -1.58
CA VAL A 153 8.22 4.22 -1.55
C VAL A 153 7.41 3.72 -2.72
N ASP A 154 6.34 2.99 -2.43
CA ASP A 154 5.31 2.65 -3.38
C ASP A 154 4.29 3.80 -3.42
N VAL A 155 4.18 4.41 -4.60
CA VAL A 155 3.23 5.51 -4.87
C VAL A 155 1.89 4.98 -5.37
N SER A 156 1.72 3.66 -5.47
CA SER A 156 0.44 3.06 -5.78
C SER A 156 -0.49 3.16 -4.56
N GLU A 157 -1.71 3.64 -4.78
CA GLU A 157 -2.75 3.76 -3.74
C GLU A 157 -3.42 2.41 -3.44
N LYS A 158 -2.66 1.30 -3.49
CA LYS A 158 -3.22 -0.04 -3.33
C LYS A 158 -3.43 -0.33 -1.85
N LYS A 159 -4.68 -0.62 -1.49
CA LYS A 159 -5.05 -0.98 -0.13
C LYS A 159 -4.59 -2.39 0.22
N PHE A 160 -4.32 -2.63 1.50
CA PHE A 160 -4.08 -3.98 2.00
C PHE A 160 -5.41 -4.71 2.19
N ILE A 161 -5.46 -5.97 1.77
CA ILE A 161 -6.61 -6.86 1.99
C ILE A 161 -6.11 -8.15 2.64
N GLY A 162 -6.84 -8.63 3.65
CA GLY A 162 -6.53 -9.89 4.32
C GLY A 162 -6.75 -11.11 3.41
N PRO A 163 -6.40 -12.33 3.86
CA PRO A 163 -6.68 -13.57 3.13
C PRO A 163 -8.18 -13.82 2.93
N THR A 164 -9.01 -13.16 3.74
CA THR A 164 -10.47 -13.08 3.60
C THR A 164 -10.96 -11.66 3.83
N ALA A 165 -12.01 -11.24 3.13
CA ALA A 165 -12.62 -9.92 3.28
C ALA A 165 -14.12 -9.93 2.98
N GLY A 166 -14.86 -8.97 3.54
CA GLY A 166 -16.25 -8.72 3.17
C GLY A 166 -16.31 -7.89 1.88
N ILE A 167 -16.80 -8.48 0.80
CA ILE A 167 -16.80 -7.88 -0.54
C ILE A 167 -18.23 -7.69 -1.03
N SER A 168 -18.58 -6.48 -1.45
CA SER A 168 -19.86 -6.15 -2.08
C SER A 168 -19.85 -6.55 -3.57
N ILE A 169 -21.00 -7.01 -4.07
CA ILE A 169 -21.29 -7.06 -5.50
C ILE A 169 -22.50 -6.15 -5.74
N VAL A 170 -22.28 -4.99 -6.37
CA VAL A 170 -23.29 -3.94 -6.51
C VAL A 170 -24.55 -4.45 -7.22
N GLU A 171 -24.39 -5.23 -8.29
CA GLU A 171 -25.51 -5.77 -9.07
C GLU A 171 -26.39 -6.75 -8.27
N SER A 172 -25.83 -7.35 -7.20
CA SER A 172 -26.55 -8.25 -6.31
C SER A 172 -27.15 -7.53 -5.09
N GLY A 173 -26.55 -6.40 -4.69
CA GLY A 173 -26.82 -5.75 -3.41
C GLY A 173 -26.36 -6.53 -2.18
N LEU A 174 -25.65 -7.65 -2.36
CA LEU A 174 -25.17 -8.50 -1.28
C LEU A 174 -23.69 -8.25 -0.95
N ILE A 175 -23.34 -8.57 0.29
CA ILE A 175 -21.95 -8.67 0.77
C ILE A 175 -21.61 -10.15 0.95
N PHE A 176 -20.43 -10.54 0.49
CA PHE A 176 -19.91 -11.90 0.51
C PHE A 176 -18.69 -11.98 1.42
N ASP A 177 -18.64 -13.00 2.28
CA ASP A 177 -17.40 -13.40 2.92
C ASP A 177 -16.52 -14.03 1.85
N THR A 178 -15.44 -13.35 1.49
CA THR A 178 -14.72 -13.64 0.26
C THR A 178 -13.32 -14.11 0.56
N ARG A 179 -12.89 -15.18 -0.11
CA ARG A 179 -11.49 -15.61 -0.06
C ARG A 179 -10.67 -14.88 -1.11
N ILE A 180 -9.55 -14.32 -0.66
CA ILE A 180 -8.52 -13.75 -1.51
C ILE A 180 -7.52 -14.87 -1.85
N ASP A 181 -7.56 -15.36 -3.08
CA ASP A 181 -6.79 -16.51 -3.52
C ASP A 181 -5.71 -16.08 -4.52
N THR A 182 -4.52 -15.77 -3.99
CA THR A 182 -3.35 -15.42 -4.81
C THR A 182 -2.87 -16.59 -5.68
N GLY A 183 -3.33 -17.82 -5.45
CA GLY A 183 -3.08 -18.97 -6.33
C GLY A 183 -3.96 -18.98 -7.58
N ALA A 184 -5.16 -18.39 -7.50
CA ALA A 184 -6.09 -18.31 -8.61
C ALA A 184 -5.79 -17.13 -9.54
N VAL A 185 -5.90 -17.35 -10.86
CA VAL A 185 -5.81 -16.25 -11.84
C VAL A 185 -7.11 -15.44 -11.86
N GLU A 186 -8.24 -16.14 -11.87
CA GLU A 186 -9.55 -15.56 -12.15
C GLU A 186 -10.45 -15.50 -10.91
N ASN A 187 -11.38 -14.54 -10.93
CA ASN A 187 -12.44 -14.43 -9.94
C ASN A 187 -13.55 -15.44 -10.23
N SER A 188 -14.21 -15.96 -9.19
CA SER A 188 -15.29 -16.94 -9.33
C SER A 188 -16.43 -16.64 -8.38
N LEU A 189 -17.65 -16.57 -8.91
CA LEU A 189 -18.88 -16.31 -8.16
C LEU A 189 -19.81 -17.51 -8.21
N HIS A 190 -20.45 -17.78 -7.07
CA HIS A 190 -21.54 -18.73 -6.96
C HIS A 190 -22.71 -18.31 -7.85
N ALA A 191 -23.07 -19.17 -8.78
CA ALA A 191 -24.19 -18.96 -9.68
C ALA A 191 -24.87 -20.29 -9.99
N VAL A 192 -26.19 -20.32 -9.89
CA VAL A 192 -27.05 -21.44 -10.27
C VAL A 192 -28.23 -20.91 -11.10
N ASN A 193 -29.01 -21.83 -11.68
CA ASN A 193 -30.18 -21.49 -12.49
C ASN A 193 -29.88 -20.47 -13.61
N LEU A 194 -28.75 -20.64 -14.32
CA LEU A 194 -28.37 -19.77 -15.43
C LEU A 194 -29.44 -19.85 -16.53
N ARG A 195 -29.86 -18.68 -17.02
CA ARG A 195 -30.88 -18.51 -18.05
C ARG A 195 -30.38 -17.51 -19.08
N ILE A 196 -30.22 -17.97 -20.31
CA ILE A 196 -29.80 -17.16 -21.46
C ILE A 196 -30.91 -17.24 -22.50
N LYS A 197 -31.38 -16.10 -22.99
CA LYS A 197 -32.38 -16.08 -24.05
C LYS A 197 -31.75 -16.56 -25.36
N ASP A 198 -32.44 -17.46 -26.07
CA ASP A 198 -31.97 -18.04 -27.34
C ASP A 198 -30.57 -18.68 -27.20
N GLU A 199 -30.33 -19.38 -26.08
CA GLU A 199 -29.06 -20.02 -25.75
C GLU A 199 -28.61 -21.04 -26.81
N ASP A 200 -27.36 -20.93 -27.24
CA ASP A 200 -26.67 -22.01 -27.95
C ASP A 200 -26.07 -22.96 -26.90
N LYS A 201 -26.70 -24.11 -26.73
CA LYS A 201 -26.27 -25.15 -25.79
C LYS A 201 -25.12 -26.01 -26.29
N THR A 202 -24.76 -25.87 -27.57
CA THR A 202 -23.72 -26.68 -28.21
C THR A 202 -22.36 -25.97 -28.21
N ASN A 203 -22.37 -24.65 -28.33
CA ASN A 203 -21.17 -23.83 -28.27
C ASN A 203 -21.41 -22.59 -27.40
N MET A 204 -20.76 -22.56 -26.22
CA MET A 204 -20.90 -21.46 -25.27
C MET A 204 -20.44 -20.12 -25.85
N ASP A 205 -19.44 -20.10 -26.75
CA ASP A 205 -18.89 -18.87 -27.33
C ASP A 205 -19.92 -18.11 -28.16
N ASN A 206 -20.89 -18.81 -28.75
CA ASN A 206 -22.00 -18.20 -29.50
C ASN A 206 -22.99 -17.44 -28.60
N ASN A 207 -22.83 -17.52 -27.27
CA ASN A 207 -23.61 -16.76 -26.31
C ASN A 207 -22.90 -15.50 -25.81
N VAL A 208 -21.64 -15.26 -26.20
CA VAL A 208 -20.94 -14.02 -25.87
C VAL A 208 -21.73 -12.81 -26.39
N GLY A 209 -21.90 -11.82 -25.52
CA GLY A 209 -22.72 -10.64 -25.77
C GLY A 209 -24.22 -10.83 -25.51
N LYS A 210 -24.70 -12.02 -25.14
CA LYS A 210 -26.07 -12.20 -24.64
C LYS A 210 -26.13 -11.88 -23.15
N ASP A 211 -27.33 -11.57 -22.67
CA ASP A 211 -27.58 -11.43 -21.24
C ASP A 211 -27.81 -12.82 -20.61
N VAL A 212 -27.21 -13.02 -19.44
CA VAL A 212 -27.42 -14.19 -18.59
C VAL A 212 -28.06 -13.73 -17.28
N THR A 213 -29.18 -14.34 -16.92
CA THR A 213 -29.75 -14.23 -15.58
C THR A 213 -29.36 -15.45 -14.77
N PHE A 214 -28.85 -15.26 -13.55
CA PHE A 214 -28.44 -16.34 -12.66
C PHE A 214 -28.81 -16.01 -11.22
N THR A 215 -29.05 -17.04 -10.41
CA THR A 215 -29.26 -16.90 -8.97
C THR A 215 -27.91 -17.00 -8.27
N THR A 216 -27.57 -16.00 -7.47
CA THR A 216 -26.41 -16.05 -6.55
C THR A 216 -26.87 -16.04 -5.10
N MET A 217 -25.97 -16.40 -4.20
CA MET A 217 -26.23 -16.56 -2.77
C MET A 217 -24.95 -16.29 -1.99
N ASN A 218 -25.03 -15.53 -0.91
CA ASN A 218 -23.90 -15.32 0.00
C ASN A 218 -23.85 -16.37 1.13
N GLU A 219 -22.88 -16.24 2.02
CA GLU A 219 -22.64 -17.15 3.14
C GLU A 219 -23.74 -17.09 4.21
N LYS A 220 -24.56 -16.03 4.21
CA LYS A 220 -25.75 -15.86 5.06
C LYS A 220 -27.02 -16.48 4.44
N ASN A 221 -26.91 -17.15 3.30
CA ASN A 221 -28.01 -17.69 2.50
C ASN A 221 -28.98 -16.64 1.95
N GLU A 222 -28.55 -15.39 1.82
CA GLU A 222 -29.32 -14.36 1.12
C GLU A 222 -29.18 -14.61 -0.38
N THR A 223 -30.30 -14.78 -1.09
CA THR A 223 -30.33 -15.13 -2.52
C THR A 223 -30.87 -14.00 -3.37
N VAL A 224 -30.28 -13.78 -4.54
CA VAL A 224 -30.75 -12.78 -5.50
C VAL A 224 -30.53 -13.24 -6.93
N ASP A 225 -31.46 -12.90 -7.83
CA ASP A 225 -31.29 -13.08 -9.26
C ASP A 225 -30.59 -11.86 -9.85
N VAL A 226 -29.43 -12.10 -10.47
CA VAL A 226 -28.61 -11.07 -11.14
C VAL A 226 -28.69 -11.28 -12.63
N THR A 227 -28.84 -10.20 -13.40
CA THR A 227 -28.71 -10.22 -14.86
C THR A 227 -27.45 -9.46 -15.25
N ALA A 228 -26.58 -10.10 -16.01
CA ALA A 228 -25.34 -9.51 -16.50
C ALA A 228 -25.07 -9.95 -17.94
N ARG A 229 -24.23 -9.19 -18.65
CA ARG A 229 -23.86 -9.50 -20.03
C ARG A 229 -22.65 -10.44 -20.05
N ILE A 230 -22.72 -11.48 -20.86
CA ILE A 230 -21.61 -12.41 -21.07
C ILE A 230 -20.52 -11.67 -21.86
N HIS A 231 -19.37 -11.45 -21.23
CA HIS A 231 -18.24 -10.78 -21.86
C HIS A 231 -17.39 -11.77 -22.67
N SER A 232 -17.17 -12.97 -22.14
CA SER A 232 -16.37 -14.03 -22.75
C SER A 232 -16.70 -15.39 -22.12
N THR A 233 -16.01 -16.43 -22.57
CA THR A 233 -15.93 -17.73 -21.90
C THR A 233 -14.49 -17.95 -21.43
N SER A 234 -14.30 -18.74 -20.37
CA SER A 234 -12.97 -19.16 -19.92
C SER A 234 -12.90 -20.68 -19.73
N LEU A 235 -11.79 -21.27 -20.18
CA LEU A 235 -11.45 -22.66 -19.96
C LEU A 235 -10.70 -22.82 -18.64
N ILE A 236 -11.38 -23.33 -17.63
CA ILE A 236 -10.82 -23.60 -16.32
C ILE A 236 -10.25 -25.00 -16.30
N ARG A 237 -8.95 -25.13 -16.03
CA ARG A 237 -8.28 -26.43 -15.87
C ARG A 237 -7.96 -26.68 -14.40
N ASN A 238 -8.36 -27.83 -13.89
CA ASN A 238 -7.98 -28.30 -12.56
C ASN A 238 -7.52 -29.76 -12.61
N ALA A 239 -7.11 -30.30 -11.46
CA ALA A 239 -6.65 -31.68 -11.37
C ALA A 239 -7.75 -32.72 -11.70
N GLN A 240 -9.02 -32.30 -11.74
CA GLN A 240 -10.19 -33.14 -11.97
C GLN A 240 -10.75 -33.02 -13.41
N GLY A 241 -10.22 -32.13 -14.24
CA GLY A 241 -10.66 -31.94 -15.62
C GLY A 241 -10.60 -30.50 -16.12
N SER A 242 -11.24 -30.26 -17.26
CA SER A 242 -11.42 -28.91 -17.82
C SER A 242 -12.91 -28.58 -17.91
N GLU A 243 -13.26 -27.35 -17.57
CA GLU A 243 -14.64 -26.84 -17.56
C GLU A 243 -14.66 -25.47 -18.24
N ILE A 244 -15.59 -25.24 -19.17
CA ILE A 244 -15.80 -23.90 -19.75
C ILE A 244 -16.86 -23.18 -18.93
N ARG A 245 -16.59 -21.92 -18.57
CA ARG A 245 -17.52 -21.08 -17.81
C ARG A 245 -17.78 -19.78 -18.52
N TYR A 246 -18.99 -19.24 -18.36
CA TYR A 246 -19.29 -17.87 -18.76
C TYR A 246 -18.58 -16.88 -17.84
N MET A 247 -18.04 -15.83 -18.43
CA MET A 247 -17.50 -14.67 -17.73
C MET A 247 -18.43 -13.48 -17.92
N VAL A 248 -18.74 -12.82 -16.81
CA VAL A 248 -19.54 -11.59 -16.77
C VAL A 248 -18.76 -10.49 -16.07
N THR A 249 -18.97 -9.25 -16.48
CA THR A 249 -18.40 -8.10 -15.78
C THR A 249 -19.38 -7.65 -14.69
N LEU A 250 -18.92 -7.61 -13.44
CA LEU A 250 -19.67 -7.14 -12.28
C LEU A 250 -18.88 -6.04 -11.56
N THR A 251 -19.57 -5.27 -10.73
CA THR A 251 -18.98 -4.19 -9.94
C THR A 251 -18.76 -4.70 -8.51
N ILE A 252 -17.50 -4.96 -8.17
CA ILE A 252 -17.09 -5.73 -6.98
C ILE A 252 -15.98 -4.99 -6.22
N GLY A 253 -16.08 -4.92 -4.90
CA GLY A 253 -15.00 -4.41 -4.05
C GLY A 253 -15.37 -4.35 -2.57
N GLU A 254 -14.55 -3.67 -1.77
CA GLU A 254 -15.00 -3.31 -0.42
C GLU A 254 -16.18 -2.33 -0.51
N PRO A 255 -17.16 -2.38 0.41
CA PRO A 255 -18.31 -1.48 0.36
C PRO A 255 -17.93 -0.01 0.23
N GLY A 256 -18.35 0.62 -0.86
CA GLY A 256 -18.04 2.02 -1.20
C GLY A 256 -16.81 2.23 -2.09
N GLU A 257 -16.10 1.16 -2.43
CA GLU A 257 -14.92 1.18 -3.31
C GLU A 257 -14.91 -0.01 -4.28
N GLU A 258 -15.98 -0.11 -5.09
CA GLU A 258 -16.15 -1.19 -6.04
C GLU A 258 -15.59 -0.88 -7.44
N PHE A 259 -15.07 -1.92 -8.10
CA PHE A 259 -14.49 -1.83 -9.44
C PHE A 259 -15.16 -2.81 -10.39
N LYS A 260 -15.21 -2.46 -11.69
CA LYS A 260 -15.69 -3.40 -12.72
C LYS A 260 -14.65 -4.49 -12.96
N VAL A 261 -15.06 -5.73 -12.79
CA VAL A 261 -14.19 -6.90 -12.86
C VAL A 261 -14.90 -8.04 -13.56
N ASP A 262 -14.14 -8.84 -14.29
CA ASP A 262 -14.69 -10.05 -14.86
C ASP A 262 -14.67 -11.20 -13.84
N VAL A 263 -15.75 -11.95 -13.81
CA VAL A 263 -15.97 -13.07 -12.89
C VAL A 263 -16.57 -14.24 -13.63
N ASN A 264 -16.00 -15.43 -13.42
CA ASN A 264 -16.62 -16.65 -13.95
C ASN A 264 -17.78 -17.11 -13.05
N LEU A 265 -18.85 -17.58 -13.69
CA LEU A 265 -20.04 -18.11 -13.02
C LEU A 265 -19.87 -19.63 -12.80
N ARG A 266 -20.05 -20.09 -11.55
CA ARG A 266 -19.92 -21.51 -11.19
C ARG A 266 -20.88 -21.90 -10.06
N ASP A 267 -21.40 -23.12 -10.09
CA ASP A 267 -22.00 -23.69 -8.89
C ASP A 267 -20.95 -23.94 -7.79
N ARG A 268 -20.96 -23.05 -6.80
CA ARG A 268 -20.18 -23.12 -5.54
C ARG A 268 -21.03 -23.48 -4.31
N SER A 269 -22.20 -24.12 -4.47
CA SER A 269 -23.12 -24.44 -3.36
C SER A 269 -22.44 -25.21 -2.22
N LYS A 270 -21.51 -26.11 -2.57
CA LYS A 270 -20.78 -26.96 -1.62
C LYS A 270 -19.46 -26.34 -1.11
N MET A 271 -19.11 -25.13 -1.55
CA MET A 271 -17.88 -24.46 -1.14
C MET A 271 -18.13 -23.51 0.03
N THR A 272 -17.12 -23.32 0.89
CA THR A 272 -17.16 -22.37 2.01
C THR A 272 -17.43 -20.95 1.53
N TYR A 273 -16.63 -20.46 0.57
CA TYR A 273 -16.74 -19.11 0.04
C TYR A 273 -17.46 -19.10 -1.31
N LYS A 274 -18.53 -18.30 -1.40
CA LYS A 274 -19.38 -18.13 -2.57
C LYS A 274 -18.78 -17.15 -3.57
N LEU A 275 -17.94 -16.23 -3.10
CA LEU A 275 -17.06 -15.40 -3.93
C LEU A 275 -15.58 -15.76 -3.67
N LEU A 276 -14.82 -15.86 -4.75
CA LEU A 276 -13.36 -16.01 -4.72
C LEU A 276 -12.76 -14.96 -5.63
N ILE A 277 -11.72 -14.30 -5.14
CA ILE A 277 -11.03 -13.24 -5.84
C ILE A 277 -9.59 -13.65 -6.16
N GLY A 278 -9.24 -13.62 -7.44
CA GLY A 278 -7.95 -14.05 -7.97
C GLY A 278 -7.00 -12.88 -8.26
N ARG A 279 -5.80 -13.22 -8.73
CA ARG A 279 -4.73 -12.25 -9.02
C ARG A 279 -5.09 -11.16 -10.03
N ASN A 280 -5.97 -11.44 -10.99
CA ASN A 280 -6.36 -10.46 -12.01
C ASN A 280 -7.04 -9.21 -11.41
N TRP A 281 -7.69 -9.35 -10.24
CA TRP A 281 -8.22 -8.20 -9.51
C TRP A 281 -7.17 -7.55 -8.60
N LEU A 282 -6.42 -8.37 -7.86
CA LEU A 282 -5.41 -7.89 -6.91
C LEU A 282 -4.36 -6.99 -7.57
N GLN A 283 -3.88 -7.36 -8.77
CA GLN A 283 -2.82 -6.62 -9.45
C GLN A 283 -3.20 -5.16 -9.77
N GLY A 284 -4.49 -4.83 -9.85
CA GLY A 284 -4.99 -3.48 -10.11
C GLY A 284 -5.28 -2.65 -8.86
N HIS A 285 -5.75 -3.30 -7.78
CA HIS A 285 -6.50 -2.59 -6.72
C HIS A 285 -5.98 -2.83 -5.29
N TYR A 286 -5.39 -3.99 -5.00
CA TYR A 286 -5.09 -4.39 -3.62
C TYR A 286 -3.74 -5.15 -3.48
N ILE A 287 -3.11 -5.03 -2.31
CA ILE A 287 -1.99 -5.87 -1.86
C ILE A 287 -2.53 -6.85 -0.82
N VAL A 288 -2.16 -8.14 -0.92
CA VAL A 288 -2.62 -9.14 0.06
C VAL A 288 -1.68 -9.17 1.25
N ASP A 289 -2.17 -8.83 2.44
CA ASP A 289 -1.45 -9.07 3.70
C ASP A 289 -1.96 -10.37 4.32
N VAL A 290 -1.07 -11.35 4.45
CA VAL A 290 -1.39 -12.68 4.99
C VAL A 290 -1.38 -12.74 6.52
N ASN A 291 -0.99 -11.65 7.18
CA ASN A 291 -0.95 -11.55 8.65
C ASN A 291 -2.16 -10.82 9.25
N MET A 292 -3.04 -10.25 8.40
CA MET A 292 -4.28 -9.59 8.80
C MET A 292 -5.41 -10.58 9.09
#